data_AF-A0A1J3I4H4-F1
#
_entry.id   AF-A0A1J3I4H4-F1
#
_cell.length_a   1.000
_cell.length_b   1.000
_cell.length_c   1.000
_cell.angle_alpha   90.00
_cell.angle_beta   90.00
_cell.angle_gamma   90.00
#
_symmetry.space_group_name_H-M   'P 1'
#
loop_
_entity.id
_entity.type
_entity.pdbx_description
1 polymer ?
#
loop_
_entity_poly.entity_id
_entity_poly.type
_entity_poly.pdbx_seq_one_letter_code
_entity_poly.pdbx_strand_id
1 'polypeptide(L)'
;MTMSLHSIITTNLGTTTVSCMSKTSTWSFRNRVAAISVNCSMETTESNDRSAKLKNGNDSLEICRVVNGMWQTSGGWGKIDQNDAVEAMLRYADAGLSTFDMADIYGPAEDLYGI
;
A
#
# COMPACT_ATOMS: atom_id res chain seq x y z
N MET A 1 30.54 -26.57 -55.53
CA MET A 1 30.51 -25.11 -55.29
C MET A 1 31.16 -24.82 -53.96
N THR A 2 32.12 -23.90 -53.95
CA THR A 2 33.07 -23.55 -52.87
C THR A 2 33.74 -22.23 -53.31
N MET A 3 34.23 -21.30 -52.46
CA MET A 3 34.28 -21.18 -50.99
C MET A 3 33.47 -19.91 -50.56
N SER A 4 33.05 -19.71 -49.29
CA SER A 4 33.72 -19.01 -48.17
C SER A 4 34.15 -17.54 -48.38
N LEU A 5 34.42 -16.84 -47.25
CA LEU A 5 34.71 -15.39 -47.03
C LEU A 5 33.43 -14.53 -46.84
N HIS A 6 33.24 -13.68 -45.81
CA HIS A 6 34.00 -13.19 -44.63
C HIS A 6 33.04 -13.17 -43.39
N SER A 7 33.46 -13.32 -42.11
CA SER A 7 34.10 -12.32 -41.20
C SER A 7 33.36 -10.96 -41.13
N ILE A 8 33.12 -10.27 -39.99
CA ILE A 8 33.59 -10.39 -38.59
C ILE A 8 32.63 -9.58 -37.66
N ILE A 9 32.60 -9.88 -36.35
CA ILE A 9 32.32 -9.06 -35.13
C ILE A 9 31.70 -7.65 -35.36
N THR A 10 30.65 -7.20 -34.65
CA THR A 10 30.78 -6.43 -33.37
C THR A 10 29.44 -6.15 -32.69
N THR A 11 29.41 -6.27 -31.36
CA THR A 11 28.31 -5.84 -30.47
C THR A 11 28.20 -4.33 -30.35
N ASN A 12 26.99 -3.77 -30.22
CA ASN A 12 26.84 -2.55 -29.39
C ASN A 12 25.46 -2.41 -28.76
N LEU A 13 25.48 -2.13 -27.46
CA LEU A 13 24.32 -1.90 -26.61
C LEU A 13 23.91 -0.43 -26.73
N GLY A 14 22.79 -0.14 -27.40
CA GLY A 14 22.32 1.22 -27.63
C GLY A 14 21.25 1.65 -26.63
N THR A 15 21.64 2.43 -25.62
CA THR A 15 20.72 3.00 -24.62
C THR A 15 19.78 4.03 -25.27
N THR A 16 18.48 3.72 -25.34
CA THR A 16 17.47 4.68 -25.83
C THR A 16 17.19 5.78 -24.80
N THR A 17 17.93 6.88 -24.89
CA THR A 17 17.62 8.11 -24.14
C THR A 17 16.41 8.81 -24.76
N VAL A 18 15.23 8.68 -24.13
CA VAL A 18 14.02 9.40 -24.54
C VAL A 18 14.07 10.83 -23.99
N SER A 19 14.54 11.78 -24.79
CA SER A 19 14.55 13.21 -24.45
C SER A 19 13.16 13.82 -24.64
N CYS A 20 12.38 13.97 -23.56
CA CYS A 20 11.10 14.68 -23.61
C CYS A 20 11.34 16.21 -23.58
N MET A 21 11.11 16.88 -24.71
CA MET A 21 11.19 18.34 -24.78
C MET A 21 9.90 18.99 -24.23
N SER A 22 9.95 19.45 -22.98
CA SER A 22 8.88 20.25 -22.38
C SER A 22 8.83 21.65 -22.99
N LYS A 23 7.77 21.94 -23.75
CA LYS A 23 7.48 23.29 -24.25
C LYS A 23 7.13 24.21 -23.08
N THR A 24 7.97 25.22 -22.82
CA THR A 24 7.71 26.26 -21.83
C THR A 24 6.57 27.17 -22.28
N SER A 25 5.36 26.89 -21.78
CA SER A 25 4.27 27.86 -21.77
C SER A 25 4.41 28.76 -20.54
N THR A 26 4.73 30.03 -20.76
CA THR A 26 4.92 31.01 -19.66
C THR A 26 3.58 31.50 -19.14
N TRP A 27 2.91 30.70 -18.30
CA TRP A 27 1.74 31.17 -17.54
C TRP A 27 2.14 31.46 -16.09
N SER A 28 2.32 32.74 -15.78
CA SER A 28 2.79 33.21 -14.47
C SER A 28 1.68 33.22 -13.40
N PHE A 29 1.27 32.05 -12.92
CA PHE A 29 0.50 31.95 -11.67
C PHE A 29 1.45 31.96 -10.46
N ARG A 30 1.55 33.11 -9.80
CA ARG A 30 2.28 33.28 -8.53
C ARG A 30 1.50 32.68 -7.35
N ASN A 31 1.37 31.37 -7.29
CA ASN A 31 0.97 30.69 -6.04
C ASN A 31 2.21 30.12 -5.35
N ARG A 32 2.67 30.81 -4.29
CA ARG A 32 3.62 30.25 -3.32
C ARG A 32 2.88 29.28 -2.39
N VAL A 33 2.51 28.12 -2.93
CA VAL A 33 2.28 26.93 -2.09
C VAL A 33 3.67 26.40 -1.77
N ALA A 34 4.12 26.58 -0.53
CA ALA A 34 5.34 25.93 -0.07
C ALA A 34 5.13 24.41 -0.21
N ALA A 35 6.03 23.74 -0.91
CA ALA A 35 6.04 22.28 -0.94
C ALA A 35 6.41 21.79 0.46
N ILE A 36 5.40 21.45 1.26
CA ILE A 36 5.59 20.78 2.54
C ILE A 36 6.07 19.37 2.19
N SER A 37 7.38 19.18 2.15
CA SER A 37 8.00 17.87 2.10
C SER A 37 7.71 17.17 3.42
N VAL A 38 6.63 16.39 3.48
CA VAL A 38 6.32 15.53 4.62
C VAL A 38 7.41 14.44 4.63
N ASN A 39 8.43 14.65 5.46
CA ASN A 39 9.51 13.69 5.60
C ASN A 39 9.00 12.51 6.44
N CYS A 40 8.48 11.48 5.78
CA CYS A 40 7.94 10.30 6.44
C CYS A 40 9.10 9.37 6.84
N SER A 41 9.70 9.64 7.99
CA SER A 41 10.73 8.78 8.59
C SER A 41 10.08 7.61 9.31
N MET A 42 10.38 6.39 8.86
CA MET A 42 9.96 5.16 9.51
C MET A 42 10.95 4.82 10.63
N GLU A 43 10.68 5.27 11.85
CA GLU A 43 11.45 4.87 13.02
C GLU A 43 11.01 3.48 13.48
N THR A 44 11.89 2.49 13.32
CA THR A 44 11.72 1.17 13.95
C THR A 44 12.17 1.26 15.41
N THR A 45 11.42 1.99 16.23
CA THR A 45 11.53 1.85 17.68
C THR A 45 11.15 0.41 18.07
N GLU A 46 11.79 -0.11 19.11
CA GLU A 46 11.70 -1.53 19.47
C GLU A 46 10.26 -1.98 19.74
N SER A 47 10.04 -3.30 19.65
CA SER A 47 8.78 -4.03 19.42
C SER A 47 7.59 -3.78 20.36
N ASN A 48 7.66 -2.82 21.28
CA ASN A 48 6.72 -2.59 22.37
C ASN A 48 5.76 -1.40 22.12
N ASP A 49 6.04 -0.48 21.18
CA ASP A 49 5.16 0.69 20.94
C ASP A 49 3.99 0.40 19.97
N ARG A 50 4.04 -0.70 19.22
CA ARG A 50 3.02 -1.04 18.20
C ARG A 50 1.79 -1.77 18.76
N SER A 51 1.93 -2.46 19.88
CA SER A 51 0.84 -3.14 20.58
C SER A 51 0.50 -2.45 21.90
N ALA A 52 -0.69 -2.74 22.42
CA ALA A 52 -1.13 -2.31 23.74
C ALA A 52 -1.78 -3.48 24.47
N LYS A 53 -1.36 -3.69 25.73
CA LYS A 53 -1.92 -4.71 26.60
C LYS A 53 -3.08 -4.15 27.42
N LEU A 54 -4.29 -4.46 26.98
CA LEU A 54 -5.54 -4.22 27.70
C LEU A 54 -5.65 -5.20 28.88
N LYS A 55 -6.30 -4.78 29.96
CA LYS A 55 -6.63 -5.63 31.12
C LYS A 55 -8.05 -5.35 31.59
N ASN A 56 -8.78 -6.41 31.93
CA ASN A 56 -10.11 -6.32 32.55
C ASN A 56 -10.21 -7.36 33.67
N GLY A 57 -10.13 -6.91 34.93
CA GLY A 57 -10.03 -7.82 36.07
C GLY A 57 -8.82 -8.75 35.96
N ASN A 58 -9.07 -10.05 35.83
CA ASN A 58 -8.03 -11.09 35.66
C ASN A 58 -7.64 -11.31 34.20
N ASP A 59 -8.43 -10.82 33.24
CA ASP A 59 -8.19 -11.03 31.82
C ASP A 59 -7.20 -10.00 31.26
N SER A 60 -6.42 -10.40 30.26
CA SER A 60 -5.57 -9.48 29.52
C SER A 60 -5.50 -9.84 28.04
N LEU A 61 -5.65 -8.84 27.19
CA LEU A 61 -5.60 -8.97 25.73
C LEU A 61 -4.51 -8.03 25.19
N GLU A 62 -3.74 -8.51 24.21
CA GLU A 62 -2.80 -7.67 23.47
C GLU A 62 -3.39 -7.37 22.09
N ILE A 63 -3.49 -6.10 21.74
CA ILE A 63 -4.00 -5.61 20.45
C ILE A 63 -2.98 -4.70 19.78
N CYS A 64 -3.06 -4.48 18.47
CA CYS A 64 -2.35 -3.36 17.87
C CYS A 64 -3.05 -2.04 18.26
N ARG A 65 -2.29 -0.94 18.33
CA ARG A 65 -2.82 0.35 18.86
C ARG A 65 -3.80 1.06 17.94
N VAL A 66 -3.90 0.62 16.69
CA VAL A 66 -4.88 1.06 15.70
C VAL A 66 -5.87 -0.08 15.50
N VAL A 67 -7.17 0.22 15.59
CA VAL A 67 -8.25 -0.74 15.33
C VAL A 67 -8.81 -0.47 13.94
N ASN A 68 -8.84 -1.51 13.10
CA ASN A 68 -9.39 -1.44 11.76
C ASN A 68 -10.92 -1.63 11.82
N GLY A 69 -11.69 -0.54 11.79
CA GLY A 69 -13.15 -0.61 11.67
C GLY A 69 -13.57 -1.16 10.32
N MET A 70 -14.39 -2.21 10.30
CA MET A 70 -14.87 -2.87 9.07
C MET A 70 -16.11 -2.21 8.44
N TRP A 71 -16.53 -1.04 8.94
CA TRP A 71 -17.77 -0.34 8.55
C TRP A 71 -17.93 -0.06 7.04
N GLN A 72 -16.84 -0.01 6.27
CA GLN A 72 -16.90 0.12 4.80
C GLN A 72 -17.60 -1.08 4.14
N THR A 73 -17.58 -2.25 4.80
CA THR A 73 -18.25 -3.48 4.33
C THR A 73 -19.76 -3.51 4.61
N SER A 74 -20.32 -2.50 5.30
CA SER A 74 -21.76 -2.41 5.62
C SER A 74 -22.73 -2.30 4.43
N GLY A 75 -22.23 -2.33 3.19
CA GLY A 75 -23.05 -2.33 1.97
C GLY A 75 -23.69 -0.98 1.59
N GLY A 76 -23.60 0.04 2.44
CA GLY A 76 -24.12 1.40 2.17
C GLY A 76 -23.48 2.11 0.97
N TRP A 77 -22.38 1.56 0.44
CA TRP A 77 -21.60 2.10 -0.68
C TRP A 77 -21.78 1.32 -2.00
N GLY A 78 -22.63 0.29 -2.01
CA GLY A 78 -22.85 -0.60 -3.16
C GLY A 78 -22.29 -2.00 -2.94
N LYS A 79 -22.10 -2.75 -4.04
CA LYS A 79 -21.56 -4.12 -3.99
C LYS A 79 -20.08 -4.08 -3.60
N ILE A 80 -19.72 -4.91 -2.62
CA ILE A 80 -18.33 -5.16 -2.20
C ILE A 80 -17.74 -6.29 -3.06
N ASP A 81 -16.50 -6.15 -3.51
CA ASP A 81 -15.70 -7.28 -3.98
C ASP A 81 -15.04 -7.95 -2.78
N GLN A 82 -15.24 -9.26 -2.65
CA GLN A 82 -14.72 -10.01 -1.50
C GLN A 82 -13.21 -10.19 -1.59
N ASN A 83 -12.63 -10.33 -2.79
CA ASN A 83 -11.20 -10.56 -2.95
C ASN A 83 -10.42 -9.29 -2.60
N ASP A 84 -10.85 -8.13 -3.11
CA ASP A 84 -10.23 -6.83 -2.79
C ASP A 84 -10.30 -6.53 -1.29
N ALA A 85 -11.41 -6.86 -0.63
CA ALA A 85 -11.59 -6.67 0.81
C ALA A 85 -10.67 -7.60 1.62
N VAL A 86 -10.62 -8.90 1.31
CA VAL A 86 -9.71 -9.86 1.96
C VAL A 86 -8.24 -9.48 1.71
N GLU A 87 -7.87 -9.08 0.49
CA GLU A 87 -6.50 -8.66 0.18
C GLU A 87 -6.10 -7.41 1.00
N ALA A 88 -7.01 -6.45 1.17
CA ALA A 88 -6.78 -5.30 2.04
C ALA A 88 -6.60 -5.70 3.51
N MET A 89 -7.40 -6.64 4.03
CA MET A 89 -7.28 -7.16 5.39
C MET A 89 -5.94 -7.88 5.60
N LEU A 90 -5.50 -8.71 4.66
CA LEU A 90 -4.20 -9.38 4.70
C LEU A 90 -3.05 -8.38 4.71
N ARG A 91 -3.08 -7.36 3.84
CA ARG A 91 -2.09 -6.27 3.81
C ARG A 91 -2.03 -5.51 5.14
N TYR A 92 -3.15 -5.33 5.84
CA TYR A 92 -3.17 -4.74 7.18
C TYR A 92 -2.55 -5.68 8.22
N ALA A 93 -2.88 -6.97 8.21
CA ALA A 93 -2.30 -7.96 9.10
C ALA A 93 -0.77 -8.07 8.93
N ASP A 94 -0.28 -8.12 7.69
CA ASP A 94 1.16 -8.13 7.35
C ASP A 94 1.86 -6.83 7.79
N ALA A 95 1.17 -5.68 7.70
CA ALA A 95 1.62 -4.40 8.26
C ALA A 95 1.52 -4.32 9.80
N GLY A 96 1.15 -5.42 10.47
CA GLY A 96 0.99 -5.52 11.92
C GLY A 96 -0.21 -4.74 12.49
N LEU A 97 -1.22 -4.46 11.66
CA LEU A 97 -2.51 -3.89 12.02
C LEU A 97 -3.53 -5.04 12.09
N SER A 98 -3.40 -5.91 13.10
CA SER A 98 -4.10 -7.20 13.22
C SER A 98 -5.41 -7.16 14.03
N THR A 99 -5.82 -5.99 14.53
CA THR A 99 -7.04 -5.84 15.35
C THR A 99 -8.16 -5.22 14.52
N PHE A 100 -9.22 -5.99 14.28
CA PHE A 100 -10.36 -5.60 13.47
C PHE A 100 -11.60 -5.43 14.34
N ASP A 101 -12.37 -4.38 14.08
CA ASP A 101 -13.66 -4.11 14.72
C ASP A 101 -14.80 -4.56 13.80
N MET A 102 -15.69 -5.40 14.34
CA MET A 102 -16.73 -6.13 13.62
C MET A 102 -18.08 -5.95 14.31
N ALA A 103 -19.14 -5.92 13.52
CA ALA A 103 -20.53 -5.88 13.99
C ALA A 103 -21.43 -6.63 12.99
N ASP A 104 -22.52 -7.20 13.49
CA ASP A 104 -23.57 -7.85 12.70
C ASP A 104 -24.16 -6.93 11.60
N ILE A 105 -24.25 -5.63 11.90
CA ILE A 105 -24.70 -4.60 10.95
C ILE A 105 -23.65 -4.22 9.88
N TYR A 106 -22.42 -4.76 9.94
CA TYR A 106 -21.41 -4.55 8.89
C TYR A 106 -21.55 -5.53 7.72
N GLY A 107 -22.64 -6.31 7.65
CA GLY A 107 -22.92 -7.20 6.53
C GLY A 107 -21.84 -8.28 6.40
N PRO A 108 -21.15 -8.43 5.25
CA PRO A 108 -20.16 -9.48 5.03
C PRO A 108 -18.86 -9.35 5.87
N ALA A 109 -18.75 -8.43 6.84
CA ALA A 109 -17.53 -8.28 7.65
C ALA A 109 -17.05 -9.60 8.29
N GLU A 110 -17.98 -10.36 8.89
CA GLU A 110 -17.68 -11.65 9.53
C GLU A 110 -17.38 -12.74 8.49
N ASP A 111 -18.13 -12.78 7.39
CA ASP A 111 -17.88 -13.68 6.26
C ASP A 111 -16.47 -13.46 5.68
N LEU A 112 -16.05 -12.21 5.50
CA LEU A 112 -14.73 -11.82 4.97
C LEU A 112 -13.58 -12.20 5.91
N TYR A 113 -13.81 -12.15 7.23
CA TYR A 113 -12.82 -12.57 8.23
C TYR A 113 -12.69 -14.11 8.32
N GLY A 114 -13.69 -14.85 7.85
CA GLY A 114 -13.73 -16.32 7.85
C GLY A 114 -13.19 -17.01 6.59
N ILE A 115 -12.69 -16.26 5.60
CA ILE A 115 -12.14 -16.74 4.31
C ILE A 115 -10.63 -17.05 4.42
#